data_AF-A0A7C5I452-F1
#
_entry.id   AF-A0A7C5I452-F1
#
_cell.length_a   1.000
_cell.length_b   1.000
_cell.length_c   1.000
_cell.angle_alpha   90.00
_cell.angle_beta   90.00
_cell.angle_gamma   90.00
#
_symmetry.space_group_name_H-M   'P 1'
#
loop_
_entity.id
_entity.type
_entity.pdbx_description
1 polymer ?
#
loop_
_entity_poly.entity_id
_entity_poly.type
_entity_poly.pdbx_seq_one_letter_code
_entity_poly.pdbx_strand_id
1 'polypeptide(L)'
;ERNKNHTGEEEYNYFLTVIFPHNHLRILDYNRVVKDLNGLSKEEFLKKIQERFDIEEKGATGNPYKPETPHTFGMYLDGKWYKLTAKSTIVDEEDPIKSLDVSILQEHLLDPILGIKNPRKDKRIDFVGGIRGLHWLEKLVDEGKFRVAFSMYPTTMDQLLKVADAGLIMPPKSTWFEPKLKSGLAVHLLD
;
A
#
# COMPACT_ATOMS: atom_id res chain seq x y z
N GLU A 1 -15.28 -16.54 29.23
CA GLU A 1 -15.47 -16.65 30.70
C GLU A 1 -14.11 -16.58 31.38
N ARG A 2 -14.01 -16.09 32.62
CA ARG A 2 -12.75 -16.04 33.37
C ARG A 2 -12.45 -17.42 33.97
N ASN A 3 -11.36 -18.06 33.54
CA ASN A 3 -10.84 -19.26 34.18
C ASN A 3 -10.40 -18.94 35.61
N LYS A 4 -11.04 -19.56 36.62
CA LYS A 4 -10.74 -19.33 38.04
C LYS A 4 -9.41 -19.95 38.48
N ASN A 5 -8.87 -20.89 37.69
CA ASN A 5 -7.61 -21.58 37.95
C ASN A 5 -6.48 -21.04 37.06
N HIS A 6 -6.55 -19.76 36.66
CA HIS A 6 -5.56 -19.16 35.78
C HIS A 6 -4.16 -19.17 36.42
N THR A 7 -3.22 -19.85 35.78
CA THR A 7 -1.81 -19.96 36.19
C THR A 7 -0.87 -19.18 35.28
N GLY A 8 -1.30 -18.83 34.06
CA GLY A 8 -0.44 -18.25 33.02
C GLY A 8 0.17 -19.28 32.07
N GLU A 9 0.03 -20.57 32.38
CA GLU A 9 0.57 -21.69 31.57
C GLU A 9 -0.50 -22.37 30.71
N GLU A 10 -1.74 -21.87 30.72
CA GLU A 10 -2.79 -22.42 29.85
C GLU A 10 -2.48 -22.19 28.37
N GLU A 11 -2.97 -23.09 27.52
CA GLU A 11 -2.77 -23.03 26.06
C GLU A 11 -3.20 -21.70 25.43
N TYR A 12 -4.23 -21.04 25.98
CA TYR A 12 -4.69 -19.73 25.49
C TYR A 12 -3.73 -18.57 25.79
N ASN A 13 -2.69 -18.78 26.60
CA ASN A 13 -1.62 -17.80 26.83
C ASN A 13 -0.51 -17.89 25.78
N TYR A 14 -0.53 -18.92 24.93
CA TYR A 14 0.42 -19.12 23.85
C TYR A 14 -0.27 -18.99 22.50
N PHE A 15 0.52 -18.62 21.49
CA PHE A 15 0.08 -18.68 20.10
C PHE A 15 1.21 -19.25 19.25
N LEU A 16 0.83 -20.03 18.24
CA LEU A 16 1.80 -20.58 17.30
C LEU A 16 2.48 -19.43 16.53
N THR A 17 3.80 -19.37 16.64
CA THR A 17 4.62 -18.41 15.92
C THR A 17 5.47 -19.12 14.87
N VAL A 18 5.67 -18.47 13.73
CA VAL A 18 6.67 -18.88 12.74
C VAL A 18 7.66 -17.75 12.57
N ILE A 19 8.94 -18.09 12.61
CA ILE A 19 10.05 -17.13 12.50
C ILE A 19 10.68 -17.31 11.13
N PHE A 20 10.74 -16.23 10.36
CA PHE A 20 11.38 -16.20 9.05
C PHE A 20 12.59 -15.25 9.08
N PRO A 21 13.73 -15.65 8.52
CA PRO A 21 14.79 -14.73 8.19
C PRO A 21 14.26 -13.63 7.25
N HIS A 22 14.59 -12.37 7.52
CA HIS A 22 14.10 -11.24 6.74
C HIS A 22 14.50 -11.33 5.26
N ASN A 23 15.65 -11.93 4.95
CA ASN A 23 16.15 -12.18 3.59
C ASN A 23 15.41 -13.30 2.84
N HIS A 24 14.51 -14.04 3.50
CA HIS A 24 13.65 -15.05 2.89
C HIS A 24 12.24 -14.53 2.59
N LEU A 25 11.94 -13.28 2.97
CA LEU A 25 10.67 -12.63 2.73
C LEU A 25 10.82 -11.51 1.71
N ARG A 26 9.80 -11.37 0.86
CA ARG A 26 9.65 -10.22 -0.04
C ARG A 26 8.40 -9.46 0.36
N ILE A 27 8.50 -8.13 0.33
CA ILE A 27 7.34 -7.25 0.42
C ILE A 27 7.01 -6.82 -1.01
N LEU A 28 5.83 -7.19 -1.47
CA LEU A 28 5.30 -6.76 -2.76
C LEU A 28 4.56 -5.43 -2.62
N ASP A 29 4.46 -4.74 -3.74
CA ASP A 29 3.68 -3.51 -3.87
C ASP A 29 2.22 -3.78 -3.53
N TYR A 30 1.58 -2.78 -2.94
CA TYR A 30 0.15 -2.83 -2.67
C TYR A 30 -0.51 -1.61 -3.31
N ASN A 31 -1.01 -1.80 -4.51
CA ASN A 31 -1.50 -0.74 -5.37
C ASN A 31 -2.90 -0.26 -4.94
N ARG A 32 -3.28 0.95 -5.33
CA ARG A 32 -4.58 1.57 -5.01
C ARG A 32 -5.39 1.77 -6.28
N VAL A 33 -6.70 1.59 -6.21
CA VAL A 33 -7.64 1.97 -7.29
C VAL A 33 -8.78 2.77 -6.69
N VAL A 34 -9.20 3.86 -7.34
CA VAL A 34 -10.23 4.78 -6.82
C VAL A 34 -11.32 4.99 -7.86
N LYS A 35 -12.59 4.91 -7.44
CA LYS A 35 -13.77 4.89 -8.30
C LYS A 35 -14.08 6.20 -9.01
N ASP A 36 -13.59 7.31 -8.49
CA ASP A 36 -13.83 8.65 -9.01
C ASP A 36 -12.67 9.60 -8.66
N LEU A 37 -12.69 10.79 -9.26
CA LEU A 37 -11.75 11.88 -8.97
C LEU A 37 -12.34 12.89 -7.97
N ASN A 38 -13.30 12.47 -7.14
CA ASN A 38 -13.95 13.32 -6.14
C ASN A 38 -14.60 14.59 -6.74
N GLY A 39 -15.24 14.42 -7.91
CA GLY A 39 -15.92 15.49 -8.64
C GLY A 39 -15.01 16.37 -9.51
N LEU A 40 -13.70 16.14 -9.52
CA LEU A 40 -12.75 16.90 -10.32
C LEU A 40 -12.74 16.45 -11.79
N SER A 41 -12.48 17.40 -12.68
CA SER A 41 -12.05 17.10 -14.04
C SER A 41 -10.64 16.48 -14.04
N LYS A 42 -10.23 15.85 -15.15
CA LYS A 42 -8.87 15.34 -15.32
C LYS A 42 -7.84 16.46 -15.15
N GLU A 43 -8.09 17.60 -15.76
CA GLU A 43 -7.19 18.76 -15.77
C GLU A 43 -7.06 19.35 -14.36
N GLU A 44 -8.17 19.49 -13.65
CA GLU A 44 -8.18 19.96 -12.25
C GLU A 44 -7.45 18.99 -11.33
N PHE A 45 -7.66 17.69 -11.53
CA PHE A 45 -7.00 16.64 -10.76
C PHE A 45 -5.49 16.64 -10.96
N LEU A 46 -5.03 16.69 -12.22
CA LEU A 46 -3.59 16.79 -12.53
C LEU A 46 -2.99 18.07 -11.97
N LYS A 47 -3.68 19.21 -12.09
CA LYS A 47 -3.22 20.49 -11.54
C LYS A 47 -3.03 20.44 -10.02
N LYS A 48 -3.97 19.83 -9.29
CA LYS A 48 -3.85 19.65 -7.84
C LYS A 48 -2.70 18.72 -7.46
N ILE A 49 -2.49 17.64 -8.21
CA ILE A 49 -1.34 16.74 -7.97
C ILE A 49 -0.02 17.49 -8.18
N GLN A 50 0.07 18.33 -9.22
CA GLN A 50 1.27 19.12 -9.53
C GLN A 50 1.73 20.06 -8.40
N GLU A 51 0.85 20.41 -7.46
CA GLU A 51 1.25 21.21 -6.29
C GLU A 51 2.26 20.46 -5.42
N ARG A 52 2.10 19.14 -5.29
CA ARG A 52 2.85 18.28 -4.34
C ARG A 52 3.73 17.22 -5.01
N PHE A 53 3.48 16.90 -6.27
CA PHE A 53 4.22 15.90 -7.04
C PHE A 53 4.66 16.49 -8.38
N ASP A 54 5.82 16.06 -8.87
CA ASP A 54 6.19 16.25 -10.27
C ASP A 54 5.54 15.15 -11.12
N ILE A 55 4.98 15.52 -12.27
CA ILE A 55 4.24 14.60 -13.15
C ILE A 55 4.97 14.45 -14.48
N GLU A 56 5.29 13.21 -14.84
CA GLU A 56 5.85 12.86 -16.14
C GLU A 56 4.95 11.82 -16.83
N GLU A 57 4.52 12.04 -18.07
CA GLU A 57 3.86 10.99 -18.85
C GLU A 57 4.91 9.92 -19.23
N LYS A 58 4.65 8.65 -18.90
CA LYS A 58 5.61 7.54 -19.06
C LYS A 58 5.13 6.44 -20.00
N GLY A 59 3.85 6.37 -20.31
CA GLY A 59 3.34 5.32 -21.17
C GLY A 59 1.84 5.42 -21.41
N ALA A 60 1.34 4.44 -22.12
CA ALA A 60 -0.08 4.24 -22.38
C ALA A 60 -0.45 2.80 -22.01
N THR A 61 -1.74 2.48 -22.09
CA THR A 61 -2.27 1.12 -21.94
C THR A 61 -1.38 0.07 -22.61
N GLY A 62 -0.97 -0.96 -21.87
CA GLY A 62 -0.09 -2.03 -22.37
C GLY A 62 1.42 -1.72 -22.24
N ASN A 63 1.79 -0.51 -21.82
CA ASN A 63 3.15 -0.14 -21.45
C ASN A 63 3.16 0.53 -20.06
N PRO A 64 2.97 -0.26 -18.98
CA PRO A 64 2.76 0.28 -17.66
C PRO A 64 4.03 0.83 -17.02
N TYR A 65 3.89 1.91 -16.25
CA TYR A 65 4.97 2.42 -15.42
C TYR A 65 4.98 1.75 -14.04
N LYS A 66 6.10 1.09 -13.73
CA LYS A 66 6.39 0.55 -12.41
C LYS A 66 7.35 1.48 -11.67
N PRO A 67 7.02 1.93 -10.44
CA PRO A 67 7.97 2.62 -9.59
C PRO A 67 9.21 1.75 -9.28
N GLU A 68 10.39 2.34 -9.43
CA GLU A 68 11.68 1.66 -9.23
C GLU A 68 12.46 2.19 -8.03
N THR A 69 12.11 3.38 -7.54
CA THR A 69 12.73 4.03 -6.39
C THR A 69 11.66 4.50 -5.40
N PRO A 70 12.00 4.66 -4.10
CA PRO A 70 11.12 5.30 -3.13
C PRO A 70 10.60 6.65 -3.62
N HIS A 71 9.46 7.06 -3.08
CA HIS A 71 8.80 8.34 -3.35
C HIS A 71 8.37 8.54 -4.80
N THR A 72 8.30 7.45 -5.57
CA THR A 72 7.77 7.44 -6.93
C THR A 72 6.55 6.54 -7.02
N PHE A 73 5.59 6.98 -7.83
CA PHE A 73 4.31 6.31 -8.01
C PHE A 73 3.98 6.26 -9.49
N GLY A 74 3.36 5.18 -9.94
CA GLY A 74 2.66 5.21 -11.22
C GLY A 74 1.22 5.60 -11.00
N MET A 75 0.68 6.42 -11.88
CA MET A 75 -0.73 6.75 -11.92
C MET A 75 -1.28 6.42 -13.31
N TYR A 76 -2.32 5.60 -13.36
CA TYR A 76 -3.02 5.26 -14.58
C TYR A 76 -4.37 5.95 -14.62
N LEU A 77 -4.58 6.79 -15.65
CA LEU A 77 -5.78 7.59 -15.82
C LEU A 77 -6.02 7.84 -17.32
N ASP A 78 -7.22 7.51 -17.80
CA ASP A 78 -7.64 7.72 -19.20
C ASP A 78 -6.67 7.11 -20.23
N GLY A 79 -6.31 5.84 -20.07
CA GLY A 79 -5.44 5.14 -21.01
C GLY A 79 -3.96 5.52 -20.95
N LYS A 80 -3.56 6.37 -19.99
CA LYS A 80 -2.21 6.90 -19.86
C LYS A 80 -1.59 6.60 -18.50
N TRP A 81 -0.31 6.27 -18.53
CA TRP A 81 0.54 6.13 -17.37
C TRP A 81 1.36 7.40 -17.14
N TYR A 82 1.32 7.86 -15.90
CA TYR A 82 2.12 8.96 -15.40
C TYR A 82 3.04 8.43 -14.31
N LYS A 83 4.27 8.93 -14.25
CA LYS A 83 5.12 8.86 -13.07
C LYS A 83 4.84 10.10 -12.23
N LEU A 84 4.53 9.89 -10.96
CA LEU A 84 4.48 10.92 -9.95
C LEU A 84 5.73 10.80 -9.10
N THR A 85 6.47 11.89 -8.92
CA THR A 85 7.60 11.97 -7.99
C THR A 85 7.21 12.91 -6.86
N ALA A 86 7.21 12.44 -5.61
CA ALA A 86 6.90 13.30 -4.47
C ALA A 86 7.96 14.40 -4.34
N LYS A 87 7.53 15.65 -4.16
CA LYS A 87 8.46 16.75 -3.93
C LYS A 87 9.10 16.61 -2.55
N SER A 88 10.36 17.02 -2.43
CA SER A 88 11.09 16.95 -1.15
C SER A 88 10.39 17.69 0.00
N THR A 89 9.53 18.68 -0.29
CA THR A 89 8.76 19.43 0.72
C THR A 89 7.65 18.64 1.40
N ILE A 90 7.31 17.45 0.89
CA ILE A 90 6.29 16.55 1.46
C ILE A 90 6.87 15.22 1.93
N VAL A 91 8.19 15.03 1.82
CA VAL A 91 8.86 13.82 2.28
C VAL A 91 9.58 14.15 3.60
N ASP A 92 9.10 13.54 4.68
CA ASP A 92 9.73 13.62 6.00
C ASP A 92 10.57 12.36 6.23
N GLU A 93 11.85 12.42 5.83
CA GLU A 93 12.78 11.27 5.89
C GLU A 93 13.12 10.84 7.33
N GLU A 94 12.92 11.73 8.30
CA GLU A 94 13.21 11.46 9.72
C GLU A 94 12.05 10.72 10.41
N ASP A 95 10.84 10.85 9.89
CA ASP A 95 9.67 10.14 10.40
C ASP A 95 9.52 8.78 9.67
N PRO A 96 9.68 7.64 10.38
CA PRO A 96 9.64 6.31 9.76
C PRO A 96 8.27 5.93 9.20
N ILE A 97 7.19 6.62 9.60
CA ILE A 97 5.85 6.41 9.07
C ILE A 97 5.57 7.36 7.91
N LYS A 98 5.87 8.66 8.05
CA LYS A 98 5.57 9.65 7.01
C LYS A 98 6.50 9.57 5.81
N SER A 99 7.71 9.03 5.97
CA SER A 99 8.62 8.71 4.85
C SER A 99 8.11 7.58 3.95
N LEU A 100 7.13 6.79 4.40
CA LEU A 100 6.61 5.67 3.61
C LEU A 100 5.73 6.16 2.46
N ASP A 101 5.95 5.62 1.27
CA ASP A 101 5.16 5.90 0.06
C ASP A 101 3.64 5.77 0.28
N VAL A 102 3.22 4.80 1.10
CA VAL A 102 1.81 4.61 1.46
C VAL A 102 1.23 5.80 2.24
N SER A 103 2.01 6.39 3.15
CA SER A 103 1.63 7.55 3.95
C SER A 103 1.65 8.80 3.10
N ILE A 104 2.68 8.98 2.28
CA ILE A 104 2.81 10.10 1.34
C ILE A 104 1.61 10.14 0.39
N LEU A 105 1.28 9.00 -0.23
CA LEU A 105 0.12 8.91 -1.12
C LEU A 105 -1.18 9.22 -0.36
N GLN A 106 -1.31 8.72 0.87
CA GLN A 106 -2.50 8.95 1.69
C GLN A 106 -2.68 10.43 2.07
N GLU A 107 -1.64 11.05 2.63
CA GLU A 107 -1.66 12.40 3.21
C GLU A 107 -1.62 13.52 2.17
N HIS A 108 -1.03 13.25 1.00
CA HIS A 108 -0.82 14.29 -0.02
C HIS A 108 -1.65 14.10 -1.30
N LEU A 109 -2.30 12.95 -1.49
CA LEU A 109 -3.13 12.71 -2.66
C LEU A 109 -4.51 12.15 -2.30
N LEU A 110 -4.58 11.00 -1.63
CA LEU A 110 -5.86 10.31 -1.40
C LEU A 110 -6.80 11.11 -0.51
N ASP A 111 -6.34 11.63 0.63
CA ASP A 111 -7.17 12.46 1.50
C ASP A 111 -7.42 13.86 0.90
N PRO A 112 -6.40 14.71 0.68
CA PRO A 112 -6.65 16.11 0.32
C PRO A 112 -7.24 16.33 -1.08
N ILE A 113 -6.98 15.43 -2.04
CA ILE A 113 -7.43 15.57 -3.42
C ILE A 113 -8.65 14.69 -3.68
N LEU A 114 -8.57 13.40 -3.33
CA LEU A 114 -9.66 12.44 -3.60
C LEU A 114 -10.67 12.31 -2.44
N GLY A 115 -10.44 12.96 -1.30
CA GLY A 115 -11.34 12.92 -0.14
C GLY A 115 -11.40 11.57 0.56
N ILE A 116 -10.45 10.66 0.33
CA ILE A 116 -10.39 9.33 0.93
C ILE A 116 -9.72 9.42 2.30
N LYS A 117 -10.47 9.86 3.32
CA LYS A 117 -9.94 10.07 4.68
C LYS A 117 -9.51 8.78 5.39
N ASN A 118 -10.29 7.71 5.20
CA ASN A 118 -10.01 6.42 5.82
C ASN A 118 -10.15 5.30 4.78
N PRO A 119 -9.02 4.84 4.20
CA PRO A 119 -9.03 3.80 3.19
C PRO A 119 -9.61 2.46 3.64
N ARG A 120 -9.71 2.20 4.96
CA ARG A 120 -10.30 0.96 5.50
C ARG A 120 -11.84 0.98 5.45
N LYS A 121 -12.45 2.16 5.35
CA LYS A 121 -13.90 2.36 5.45
C LYS A 121 -14.51 2.95 4.18
N ASP A 122 -13.72 3.65 3.36
CA ASP A 122 -14.20 4.25 2.12
C ASP A 122 -14.40 3.19 1.03
N LYS A 123 -15.63 3.11 0.49
CA LYS A 123 -16.02 2.14 -0.55
C LYS A 123 -15.57 2.53 -1.96
N ARG A 124 -15.01 3.74 -2.13
CA ARG A 124 -14.49 4.25 -3.39
C ARG A 124 -13.08 3.78 -3.69
N ILE A 125 -12.34 3.30 -2.68
CA ILE A 125 -10.99 2.79 -2.84
C ILE A 125 -10.96 1.27 -2.70
N ASP A 126 -10.12 0.61 -3.49
CA ASP A 126 -9.78 -0.80 -3.33
C ASP A 126 -8.27 -1.01 -3.50
N PHE A 127 -7.79 -2.18 -3.13
CA PHE A 127 -6.38 -2.48 -2.98
C PHE A 127 -5.97 -3.71 -3.79
N VAL A 128 -4.97 -3.55 -4.65
CA VAL A 128 -4.50 -4.58 -5.56
C VAL A 128 -3.09 -5.00 -5.19
N GLY A 129 -2.93 -6.23 -4.69
CA GLY A 129 -1.60 -6.77 -4.41
C GLY A 129 -0.77 -6.93 -5.69
N GLY A 130 0.51 -6.61 -5.61
CA GLY A 130 1.46 -6.59 -6.73
C GLY A 130 1.59 -7.92 -7.47
N ILE A 131 1.22 -9.04 -6.84
CA ILE A 131 1.18 -10.37 -7.46
C ILE A 131 0.28 -10.42 -8.71
N ARG A 132 -0.73 -9.54 -8.82
CA ARG A 132 -1.60 -9.46 -10.02
C ARG A 132 -0.96 -8.74 -11.19
N GLY A 133 0.12 -7.99 -10.95
CA GLY A 133 0.81 -7.16 -11.95
C GLY A 133 0.04 -5.89 -12.33
N LEU A 134 0.73 -4.99 -13.05
CA LEU A 134 0.21 -3.67 -13.41
C LEU A 134 -0.88 -3.71 -14.48
N HIS A 135 -0.89 -4.71 -15.36
CA HIS A 135 -1.96 -4.89 -16.34
C HIS A 135 -3.34 -5.05 -15.66
N TRP A 136 -3.39 -5.63 -14.46
CA TRP A 136 -4.64 -5.72 -13.71
C TRP A 136 -5.18 -4.34 -13.30
N LEU A 137 -4.30 -3.36 -13.05
CA LEU A 137 -4.69 -1.98 -12.76
C LEU A 137 -5.30 -1.30 -13.98
N GLU A 138 -4.67 -1.47 -15.15
CA GLU A 138 -5.19 -0.96 -16.42
C GLU A 138 -6.59 -1.50 -16.67
N LYS A 139 -6.74 -2.83 -16.62
CA LYS A 139 -8.02 -3.51 -16.81
C LYS A 139 -9.12 -2.97 -15.89
N LEU A 140 -8.83 -2.74 -14.62
CA LEU A 140 -9.81 -2.21 -13.66
C LEU A 140 -10.29 -0.81 -14.01
N VAL A 141 -9.42 0.03 -14.58
CA VAL A 141 -9.76 1.39 -14.99
C VAL A 141 -10.46 1.38 -16.35
N ASP A 142 -9.94 0.63 -17.32
CA ASP A 142 -10.47 0.59 -18.69
C ASP A 142 -11.84 -0.09 -18.77
N GLU A 143 -12.14 -1.05 -17.88
CA GLU A 143 -13.48 -1.63 -17.72
C GLU A 143 -14.47 -0.70 -16.99
N GLY A 144 -14.03 0.50 -16.58
CA GLY A 144 -14.87 1.48 -15.89
C GLY A 144 -15.23 1.12 -14.44
N LYS A 145 -14.60 0.08 -13.85
CA LYS A 145 -14.81 -0.28 -12.43
C LYS A 145 -14.20 0.76 -11.50
N PHE A 146 -13.09 1.36 -11.92
CA PHE A 146 -12.39 2.43 -11.23
C PHE A 146 -12.05 3.55 -12.21
N ARG A 147 -11.82 4.75 -11.69
CA ARG A 147 -11.48 5.93 -12.49
C ARG A 147 -9.98 6.16 -12.63
N VAL A 148 -9.22 5.79 -11.59
CA VAL A 148 -7.78 5.97 -11.52
C VAL A 148 -7.14 4.81 -10.75
N ALA A 149 -5.93 4.43 -11.14
CA ALA A 149 -5.11 3.48 -10.41
C ALA A 149 -3.76 4.09 -10.03
N PHE A 150 -3.20 3.65 -8.91
CA PHE A 150 -1.88 4.03 -8.44
C PHE A 150 -1.03 2.77 -8.21
N SER A 151 0.06 2.64 -8.95
CA SER A 151 1.11 1.67 -8.64
C SER A 151 2.10 2.28 -7.66
N MET A 152 2.48 1.50 -6.64
CA MET A 152 3.34 1.98 -5.55
C MET A 152 4.71 1.31 -5.60
N TYR A 153 5.74 2.02 -5.15
CA TYR A 153 6.97 1.36 -4.75
C TYR A 153 6.69 0.51 -3.49
N PRO A 154 7.14 -0.76 -3.44
CA PRO A 154 6.92 -1.61 -2.27
C PRO A 154 7.65 -1.06 -1.05
N THR A 155 7.00 -1.10 0.12
CA THR A 155 7.69 -0.86 1.38
C THR A 155 8.87 -1.82 1.51
N THR A 156 10.05 -1.31 1.83
CA THR A 156 11.24 -2.14 1.98
C THR A 156 11.27 -2.83 3.34
N MET A 157 12.06 -3.91 3.45
CA MET A 157 12.26 -4.58 4.73
C MET A 157 12.90 -3.63 5.76
N ASP A 158 13.84 -2.80 5.33
CA ASP A 158 14.50 -1.83 6.20
C ASP A 158 13.52 -0.78 6.72
N GLN A 159 12.59 -0.28 5.88
CA GLN A 159 11.52 0.61 6.31
C GLN A 159 10.60 -0.05 7.35
N LEU A 160 10.22 -1.31 7.11
CA LEU A 160 9.41 -2.07 8.07
C LEU A 160 10.11 -2.21 9.43
N LEU A 161 11.40 -2.57 9.42
CA LEU A 161 12.20 -2.73 10.64
C LEU A 161 12.35 -1.40 11.38
N LYS A 162 12.63 -0.29 10.69
CA LYS A 162 12.69 1.04 11.29
C LYS A 162 11.40 1.44 12.02
N VAL A 163 10.23 1.15 11.44
CA VAL A 163 8.94 1.40 12.09
C VAL A 163 8.78 0.57 13.36
N ALA A 164 9.17 -0.71 13.31
CA ALA A 164 9.11 -1.61 14.45
C ALA A 164 10.07 -1.20 15.58
N ASP A 165 11.30 -0.85 15.24
CA ASP A 165 12.33 -0.38 16.19
C ASP A 165 11.91 0.93 16.88
N ALA A 166 11.13 1.77 16.19
CA ALA A 166 10.53 2.97 16.76
C ALA A 166 9.29 2.68 17.65
N GLY A 167 8.86 1.43 17.78
CA GLY A 167 7.65 1.05 18.53
C GLY A 167 6.35 1.54 17.88
N LEU A 168 6.37 1.83 16.58
CA LEU A 168 5.25 2.39 15.83
C LEU A 168 4.48 1.30 15.08
N ILE A 169 3.27 1.65 14.64
CA ILE A 169 2.37 0.75 13.93
C ILE A 169 2.37 1.10 12.44
N MET A 170 2.63 0.11 11.60
CA MET A 170 2.54 0.27 10.14
C MET A 170 1.15 0.78 9.72
N PRO A 171 1.06 1.69 8.72
CA PRO A 171 -0.21 2.11 8.19
C PRO A 171 -1.00 0.90 7.64
N PRO A 172 -2.34 0.96 7.61
CA PRO A 172 -3.13 -0.16 7.12
C PRO A 172 -2.87 -0.41 5.64
N LYS A 173 -2.83 -1.70 5.26
CA LYS A 173 -2.67 -2.13 3.85
C LYS A 173 -1.37 -1.61 3.21
N SER A 174 -0.29 -1.55 3.98
CA SER A 174 1.03 -1.08 3.52
C SER A 174 1.92 -2.19 2.97
N THR A 175 1.75 -3.43 3.41
CA THR A 175 2.65 -4.54 3.06
C THR A 175 1.91 -5.76 2.54
N TRP A 176 2.49 -6.42 1.54
CA TRP A 176 2.09 -7.74 1.07
C TRP A 176 3.30 -8.68 1.14
N PHE A 177 3.36 -9.57 2.13
CA PHE A 177 4.47 -10.52 2.25
C PHE A 177 4.30 -11.72 1.33
N GLU A 178 5.39 -12.12 0.68
CA GLU A 178 5.53 -13.40 -0.02
C GLU A 178 6.83 -14.12 0.41
N PRO A 179 6.82 -15.45 0.56
CA PRO A 179 5.64 -16.32 0.43
C PRO A 179 4.65 -16.13 1.59
N LYS A 180 3.35 -16.22 1.30
CA LYS A 180 2.37 -16.35 2.38
C LYS A 180 2.53 -17.70 3.07
N LEU A 181 2.39 -17.70 4.40
CA LEU A 181 2.19 -18.93 5.16
C LEU A 181 1.00 -19.68 4.57
N LYS A 182 1.23 -20.91 4.11
CA LYS A 182 0.14 -21.79 3.71
C LYS A 182 -0.66 -22.12 4.98
N SER A 183 -1.87 -21.58 5.08
CA SER A 183 -2.77 -21.82 6.21
C SER A 183 -3.15 -23.31 6.28
N GLY A 184 -3.17 -23.89 7.48
CA GLY A 184 -3.68 -25.26 7.72
C GLY A 184 -2.79 -26.19 8.53
N LEU A 185 -1.63 -25.73 9.02
CA LEU A 185 -0.80 -26.52 9.92
C LEU A 185 -1.37 -26.43 11.35
N ALA A 186 -2.02 -27.50 11.82
CA ALA A 186 -2.34 -27.68 13.24
C ALA A 186 -1.23 -28.50 13.89
N VAL A 187 -0.61 -27.97 14.94
CA VAL A 187 0.38 -28.68 15.75
C VAL A 187 -0.25 -28.88 17.12
N HIS A 188 -0.59 -30.13 17.44
CA HIS A 188 -1.05 -30.55 18.76
C HIS A 188 -0.14 -31.69 19.19
N LEU A 189 0.62 -31.49 20.26
CA LEU A 189 1.39 -32.56 20.88
C LEU A 189 0.37 -33.49 21.55
N LEU A 190 0.40 -34.78 21.23
CA LEU A 190 -0.39 -35.79 21.93
C LEU A 190 0.52 -36.44 22.97
N ASP A 191 0.01 -36.62 24.18
CA ASP A 191 0.68 -37.33 25.27
C ASP A 191 0.81 -38.83 24.99
#